data_AF-A0A2P5HS79-F1
#
_entry.id   AF-A0A2P5HS79-F1
#
_cell.length_a   1.000
_cell.length_b   1.000
_cell.length_c   1.000
_cell.angle_alpha   90.00
_cell.angle_beta   90.00
_cell.angle_gamma   90.00
#
_symmetry.space_group_name_H-M   'P 1'
#
loop_
_entity.id
_entity.type
_entity.pdbx_description
1 polymer ?
#
loop_
_entity_poly.entity_id
_entity_poly.type
_entity_poly.pdbx_seq_one_letter_code
_entity_poly.pdbx_strand_id
1 'polypeptide(L)'
;MSKTTELGFPMGSQGGEGEFLCLTICGYKKVGMHEDDYQHHMTKVSAPMTKDLMVKYGIIRWTQIHNKSATRAMMSHLYDPQMAKLAEFDCFSQVVFKSLEDYKRFKQDPEYKRRLMGDHEKFADTKRSMMTIGWITQLIDGGVVVDGLKDPAKSVAAYQTTALITGSFLSGAMMALSLVAVPVFLDTTQTAGQLYIQWARTYHYGHLGLPALSVSTLLLYLYTAQRKRTAGDSGWRSQLVSGLVTVLMVPFTWIIMLPTNNKLFALESQAKAGVLPSGSLTEAQELVTKWSLMHVARSFFPVVGAILGGMALRKNLN
;
A
#
# COMPACT_ATOMS: atom_id res chain seq x y z
N MET A 1 -18.91 20.04 44.16
CA MET A 1 -18.91 18.67 43.63
C MET A 1 -20.14 18.47 42.77
N SER A 2 -20.03 18.71 41.45
CA SER A 2 -21.11 18.48 40.49
C SER A 2 -20.90 17.11 39.88
N LYS A 3 -21.86 16.20 40.06
CA LYS A 3 -21.86 14.87 39.44
C LYS A 3 -22.05 15.03 37.94
N THR A 4 -21.00 14.79 37.16
CA THR A 4 -21.10 14.60 35.72
C THR A 4 -21.75 13.24 35.49
N THR A 5 -23.03 13.24 35.12
CA THR A 5 -23.72 12.05 34.65
C THR A 5 -23.04 11.60 33.35
N GLU A 6 -22.28 10.51 33.40
CA GLU A 6 -21.83 9.82 32.20
C GLU A 6 -23.07 9.27 31.48
N LEU A 7 -23.55 10.02 30.49
CA LEU A 7 -24.49 9.50 29.50
C LEU A 7 -23.75 8.42 28.70
N GLY A 8 -23.98 7.16 29.09
CA GLY A 8 -23.51 6.00 28.33
C GLY A 8 -23.98 6.12 26.88
N PHE A 9 -23.05 5.92 25.94
CA PHE A 9 -23.37 5.86 24.52
C PHE A 9 -24.43 4.76 24.30
N PRO A 10 -25.52 5.03 23.55
CA PRO A 10 -26.52 4.02 23.28
C PRO A 10 -25.84 2.83 22.58
N MET A 11 -25.98 1.64 23.18
CA MET A 11 -25.50 0.37 22.64
C MET A 11 -26.15 0.14 21.28
N GLY A 12 -25.39 0.44 20.22
CA GLY A 12 -25.85 0.49 18.82
C GLY A 12 -24.98 1.39 17.93
N SER A 13 -24.12 2.22 18.52
CA SER A 13 -23.26 3.18 17.79
C SER A 13 -21.93 2.63 17.26
N GLN A 14 -21.75 1.31 17.20
CA GLN A 14 -20.60 0.75 16.49
C GLN A 14 -20.98 0.68 15.02
N GLY A 15 -20.47 1.64 14.25
CA GLY A 15 -20.68 1.64 12.80
C GLY A 15 -20.25 0.32 12.18
N GLY A 16 -20.95 -0.09 11.12
CA GLY A 16 -20.64 -1.29 10.35
C GLY A 16 -19.21 -1.28 9.83
N GLU A 17 -18.71 -2.47 9.44
CA GLU A 17 -17.36 -2.59 8.92
C GLU A 17 -17.17 -1.71 7.66
N GLY A 18 -16.38 -0.64 7.78
CA GLY A 18 -16.15 0.32 6.67
C GLY A 18 -16.85 1.67 6.84
N GLU A 19 -17.62 1.88 7.91
CA GLU A 19 -18.23 3.18 8.20
C GLU A 19 -17.21 4.16 8.82
N PHE A 20 -17.28 5.41 8.39
CA PHE A 20 -16.42 6.50 8.88
C PHE A 20 -17.25 7.60 9.51
N LEU A 21 -16.77 8.12 10.63
CA LEU A 21 -17.31 9.31 11.27
C LEU A 21 -16.71 10.55 10.63
N CYS A 22 -17.53 11.58 10.42
CA CYS A 22 -17.12 12.91 10.03
C CYS A 22 -17.50 13.92 11.12
N LEU A 23 -16.51 14.41 11.85
CA LEU A 23 -16.68 15.60 12.68
C LEU A 23 -16.68 16.83 11.78
N THR A 24 -17.80 17.55 11.75
CA THR A 24 -17.96 18.80 11.01
C THR A 24 -18.00 19.96 11.99
N ILE A 25 -17.09 20.92 11.83
CA ILE A 25 -17.06 22.20 12.53
C ILE A 25 -17.55 23.25 11.55
N CYS A 26 -18.68 23.88 11.88
CA CYS A 26 -19.23 25.01 11.17
C CYS A 26 -18.70 26.30 11.83
N GLY A 27 -17.59 26.80 11.31
CA GLY A 27 -16.81 27.86 11.91
C GLY A 27 -17.28 29.26 11.50
N TYR A 28 -17.28 30.17 12.47
CA TYR A 28 -17.31 31.61 12.24
C TYR A 28 -15.93 32.20 12.51
N LYS A 29 -15.50 33.13 11.67
CA LYS A 29 -14.29 33.91 11.92
C LYS A 29 -14.51 34.86 13.09
N LYS A 30 -13.43 35.21 13.77
CA LYS A 30 -13.45 36.16 14.88
C LYS A 30 -14.02 37.50 14.41
N VAL A 31 -14.80 38.16 15.28
CA VAL A 31 -15.35 39.50 15.00
C VAL A 31 -14.20 40.46 14.66
N GLY A 32 -14.34 41.19 13.55
CA GLY A 32 -13.33 42.13 13.04
C GLY A 32 -12.21 41.50 12.21
N MET A 33 -12.09 40.17 12.12
CA MET A 33 -11.08 39.50 11.30
C MET A 33 -11.49 39.47 9.82
N HIS A 34 -10.55 39.73 8.90
CA HIS A 34 -10.77 39.61 7.46
C HIS A 34 -10.85 38.13 7.02
N GLU A 35 -11.60 37.82 5.96
CA GLU A 35 -11.79 36.44 5.50
C GLU A 35 -10.48 35.80 4.98
N ASP A 36 -9.58 36.59 4.41
CA ASP A 36 -8.26 36.12 3.98
C ASP A 36 -7.34 35.80 5.15
N ASP A 37 -7.34 36.62 6.20
CA ASP A 37 -6.55 36.37 7.41
C ASP A 37 -7.03 35.10 8.12
N TYR A 38 -8.35 34.89 8.15
CA TYR A 38 -8.96 33.67 8.68
C TYR A 38 -8.50 32.43 7.92
N GLN A 39 -8.59 32.44 6.58
CA GLN A 39 -8.09 31.34 5.75
C GLN A 39 -6.58 31.13 5.90
N HIS A 40 -5.81 32.21 5.93
CA HIS A 40 -4.37 32.15 6.08
C HIS A 40 -3.99 31.48 7.41
N HIS A 41 -4.58 31.90 8.52
CA HIS A 41 -4.31 31.32 9.83
C HIS A 41 -4.61 29.81 9.84
N MET A 42 -5.79 29.41 9.36
CA MET A 42 -6.18 28.00 9.37
C MET A 42 -5.26 27.11 8.50
N THR A 43 -4.83 27.60 7.33
CA THR A 43 -4.09 26.80 6.34
C THR A 43 -2.58 26.88 6.49
N LYS A 44 -2.04 28.01 6.97
CA LYS A 44 -0.60 28.28 7.07
C LYS A 44 -0.07 28.25 8.50
N VAL A 45 -0.94 28.36 9.50
CA VAL A 45 -0.56 28.30 10.92
C VAL A 45 -1.10 27.02 11.56
N SER A 46 -2.42 26.86 11.66
CA SER A 46 -3.03 25.74 12.40
C SER A 46 -2.81 24.38 11.74
N ALA A 47 -2.99 24.28 10.41
CA ALA A 47 -2.87 22.99 9.72
C ALA A 47 -1.44 22.40 9.77
N PRO A 48 -0.36 23.15 9.48
CA PRO A 48 1.01 22.63 9.64
C PRO A 48 1.37 22.19 11.06
N MET A 49 0.75 22.79 12.09
CA MET A 49 0.96 22.36 13.47
C MET A 49 0.29 21.04 13.83
N THR A 50 -0.76 20.63 13.09
CA THR A 50 -1.70 19.59 13.54
C THR A 50 -1.74 18.36 12.63
N LYS A 51 -1.59 18.53 11.31
CA LYS A 51 -1.94 17.50 10.32
C LYS A 51 -1.16 16.19 10.50
N ASP A 52 0.14 16.25 10.80
CA ASP A 52 0.97 15.05 10.96
C ASP A 52 0.59 14.29 12.24
N LEU A 53 0.22 15.02 13.29
CA LEU A 53 -0.32 14.45 14.52
C LEU A 53 -1.69 13.80 14.29
N MET A 54 -2.54 14.39 13.45
CA MET A 54 -3.84 13.81 13.09
C MET A 54 -3.66 12.46 12.39
N VAL A 55 -2.72 12.37 11.44
CA VAL A 55 -2.38 11.11 10.76
C VAL A 55 -1.91 10.04 11.74
N LYS A 56 -1.05 10.40 12.70
CA LYS A 56 -0.57 9.48 13.77
C LYS A 56 -1.73 8.81 14.53
N TYR A 57 -2.84 9.52 14.72
CA TYR A 57 -4.02 9.03 15.43
C TYR A 57 -5.15 8.54 14.50
N GLY A 58 -4.83 8.15 13.27
CA GLY A 58 -5.79 7.46 12.39
C GLY A 58 -6.87 8.35 11.80
N ILE A 59 -6.69 9.68 11.81
CA ILE A 59 -7.52 10.58 11.00
C ILE A 59 -7.12 10.40 9.54
N ILE A 60 -8.09 10.03 8.71
CA ILE A 60 -7.85 9.65 7.31
C ILE A 60 -8.09 10.78 6.31
N ARG A 61 -8.86 11.82 6.71
CA ARG A 61 -9.12 12.99 5.88
C ARG A 61 -9.41 14.19 6.76
N TRP A 62 -8.82 15.34 6.41
CA TRP A 62 -9.19 16.63 6.97
C TRP A 62 -9.30 17.64 5.83
N THR A 63 -10.45 18.29 5.73
CA THR A 63 -10.75 19.28 4.71
C THR A 63 -11.26 20.56 5.36
N GLN A 64 -10.89 21.70 4.77
CA GLN A 64 -11.36 23.02 5.16
C GLN A 64 -11.99 23.65 3.92
N ILE A 65 -13.29 23.89 3.96
CA ILE A 65 -14.05 24.55 2.90
C ILE A 65 -14.28 26.00 3.34
N HIS A 66 -13.58 26.95 2.71
CA HIS A 66 -13.66 28.36 3.05
C HIS A 66 -14.78 29.05 2.26
N ASN A 67 -15.81 29.50 2.96
CA ASN A 67 -16.99 30.13 2.40
C ASN A 67 -16.83 31.66 2.39
N LYS A 68 -16.00 32.14 1.46
CA LYS A 68 -15.80 33.58 1.26
C LYS A 68 -17.04 34.26 0.73
N SER A 69 -17.07 35.58 0.84
CA SER A 69 -18.13 36.41 0.28
C SER A 69 -18.33 36.14 -1.22
N ALA A 70 -17.22 35.99 -1.97
CA ALA A 70 -17.25 35.68 -3.40
C ALA A 70 -17.85 34.29 -3.72
N THR A 71 -17.48 33.23 -2.98
CA THR A 71 -18.02 31.88 -3.24
C THR A 71 -19.45 31.74 -2.77
N ARG A 72 -19.84 32.43 -1.70
CA ARG A 72 -21.24 32.49 -1.24
C ARG A 72 -22.14 33.18 -2.28
N ALA A 73 -21.66 34.23 -2.96
CA ALA A 73 -22.40 34.90 -4.03
C ALA A 73 -22.74 33.97 -5.21
N MET A 74 -21.87 32.98 -5.49
CA MET A 74 -22.09 32.00 -6.57
C MET A 74 -23.31 31.10 -6.33
N MET A 75 -23.79 30.98 -5.09
CA MET A 75 -24.97 30.18 -4.77
C MET A 75 -26.22 30.63 -5.54
N SER A 76 -26.29 31.91 -5.92
CA SER A 76 -27.38 32.47 -6.74
C SER A 76 -27.62 31.74 -8.06
N HIS A 77 -26.66 30.96 -8.54
CA HIS A 77 -26.76 30.18 -9.77
C HIS A 77 -27.16 28.71 -9.57
N LEU A 78 -27.26 28.23 -8.32
CA LEU A 78 -27.27 26.79 -8.03
C LEU A 78 -28.50 26.28 -7.28
N TYR A 79 -29.21 27.11 -6.52
CA TYR A 79 -30.31 26.63 -5.68
C TYR A 79 -31.66 26.66 -6.41
N ASP A 80 -32.50 25.66 -6.13
CA ASP A 80 -33.93 25.74 -6.38
C ASP A 80 -34.57 26.76 -5.42
N PRO A 81 -35.70 27.40 -5.80
CA PRO A 81 -36.36 28.41 -4.96
C PRO A 81 -36.63 27.95 -3.51
N GLN A 82 -36.89 26.64 -3.32
CA GLN A 82 -37.16 26.04 -2.02
C GLN A 82 -35.91 25.88 -1.11
N MET A 83 -34.70 26.08 -1.64
CA MET A 83 -33.42 25.91 -0.93
C MET A 83 -32.63 27.23 -0.80
N ALA A 84 -33.32 28.38 -0.82
CA ALA A 84 -32.68 29.70 -0.86
C ALA A 84 -32.04 30.18 0.46
N LYS A 85 -32.22 29.46 1.58
CA LYS A 85 -31.66 29.86 2.88
C LYS A 85 -30.17 29.52 2.95
N LEU A 86 -29.32 30.51 2.68
CA LEU A 86 -27.87 30.34 2.70
C LEU A 86 -27.33 30.28 4.13
N ALA A 87 -26.42 29.35 4.37
CA ALA A 87 -25.68 29.28 5.63
C ALA A 87 -24.61 30.38 5.70
N GLU A 88 -24.50 31.02 6.85
CA GLU A 88 -23.58 32.15 7.07
C GLU A 88 -22.18 31.72 7.56
N PHE A 89 -21.93 30.42 7.74
CA PHE A 89 -20.63 29.93 8.21
C PHE A 89 -19.50 30.38 7.28
N ASP A 90 -18.38 30.81 7.87
CA ASP A 90 -17.17 31.22 7.15
C ASP A 90 -16.32 30.01 6.72
N CYS A 91 -16.43 28.89 7.42
CA CYS A 91 -15.72 27.65 7.07
C CYS A 91 -16.47 26.40 7.52
N PHE A 92 -16.41 25.35 6.70
CA PHE A 92 -16.66 23.99 7.14
C PHE A 92 -15.33 23.25 7.27
N SER A 93 -14.98 22.84 8.49
CA SER A 93 -13.82 21.98 8.74
C SER A 93 -14.31 20.56 9.04
N GLN A 94 -14.00 19.62 8.16
CA GLN A 94 -14.48 18.24 8.23
C GLN A 94 -13.31 17.29 8.48
N VAL A 95 -13.36 16.57 9.60
CA VAL A 95 -12.35 15.60 10.03
C VAL A 95 -12.95 14.20 10.02
N VAL A 96 -12.34 13.29 9.26
CA VAL A 96 -12.84 11.94 9.05
C VAL A 96 -11.94 10.92 9.73
N PHE A 97 -12.55 10.04 10.53
CA PHE A 97 -11.86 9.01 11.30
C PHE A 97 -12.79 7.83 11.58
N LYS A 98 -12.22 6.70 12.01
CA LYS A 98 -12.98 5.48 12.33
C LYS A 98 -13.37 5.36 13.79
N SER A 99 -12.49 5.81 14.69
CA SER A 99 -12.57 5.54 16.12
C SER A 99 -12.65 6.84 16.91
N LEU A 100 -13.74 6.99 17.67
CA LEU A 100 -13.87 8.07 18.65
C LEU A 100 -12.74 8.04 19.69
N GLU A 101 -12.31 6.84 20.09
CA GLU A 101 -11.22 6.68 21.05
C GLU A 101 -9.90 7.19 20.48
N ASP A 102 -9.64 6.97 19.20
CA ASP A 102 -8.42 7.48 18.55
C ASP A 102 -8.43 9.01 18.49
N TYR A 103 -9.59 9.59 18.19
CA TYR A 103 -9.79 11.05 18.23
C TYR A 103 -9.62 11.62 19.65
N LYS A 104 -10.09 10.92 20.69
CA LYS A 104 -9.85 11.32 22.10
C LYS A 104 -8.37 11.28 22.45
N ARG A 105 -7.64 10.21 22.08
CA ARG A 105 -6.20 10.10 22.31
C ARG A 105 -5.43 11.22 21.60
N PHE A 106 -5.83 11.58 20.38
CA PHE A 106 -5.29 12.74 19.66
C PHE A 106 -5.40 14.04 20.47
N LYS A 107 -6.59 14.34 21.03
CA LYS A 107 -6.80 15.55 21.84
C LYS A 107 -6.02 15.56 23.16
N GLN A 108 -5.63 14.37 23.65
CA GLN A 108 -4.87 14.23 24.88
C GLN A 108 -3.35 14.33 24.69
N ASP A 109 -2.86 14.25 23.45
CA ASP A 109 -1.43 14.26 23.14
C ASP A 109 -0.74 15.53 23.71
N PRO A 110 0.43 15.40 24.38
CA PRO A 110 1.13 16.54 24.96
C PRO A 110 1.52 17.62 23.94
N GLU A 111 1.89 17.22 22.72
CA GLU A 111 2.20 18.17 21.65
C GLU A 111 0.95 18.92 21.19
N TYR A 112 -0.19 18.23 21.12
CA TYR A 112 -1.48 18.87 20.85
C TYR A 112 -1.77 19.93 21.91
N LYS A 113 -1.69 19.56 23.19
CA LYS A 113 -1.97 20.49 24.29
C LYS A 113 -1.05 21.71 24.27
N ARG A 114 0.24 21.51 24.05
CA ARG A 114 1.24 22.58 24.02
C ARG A 114 1.06 23.53 22.84
N ARG A 115 0.75 23.01 21.65
CA ARG A 115 0.81 23.80 20.39
C ARG A 115 -0.54 24.32 19.93
N LEU A 116 -1.65 23.67 20.31
CA LEU A 116 -2.97 23.89 19.71
C LEU A 116 -4.05 24.34 20.69
N MET A 117 -3.84 24.15 22.01
CA MET A 117 -4.76 24.73 22.98
C MET A 117 -4.73 26.26 22.88
N GLY A 118 -5.93 26.86 22.79
CA GLY A 118 -6.10 28.30 22.63
C GLY A 118 -5.86 28.84 21.21
N ASP A 119 -5.37 28.03 20.25
CA ASP A 119 -5.15 28.52 18.88
C ASP A 119 -6.46 28.98 18.21
N HIS A 120 -7.55 28.23 18.45
CA HIS A 120 -8.87 28.54 17.91
C HIS A 120 -9.40 29.92 18.35
N GLU A 121 -9.00 30.44 19.52
CA GLU A 121 -9.43 31.75 20.03
C GLU A 121 -8.76 32.94 19.32
N LYS A 122 -7.67 32.66 18.58
CA LYS A 122 -6.95 33.67 17.79
C LYS A 122 -7.70 34.04 16.52
N PHE A 123 -8.37 33.07 15.89
CA PHE A 123 -8.95 33.23 14.55
C PHE A 123 -10.46 32.95 14.47
N ALA A 124 -11.04 32.16 15.38
CA ALA A 124 -12.44 31.78 15.33
C ALA A 124 -13.28 32.48 16.42
N ASP A 125 -14.55 32.73 16.10
CA ASP A 125 -15.59 32.99 17.09
C ASP A 125 -16.07 31.64 17.66
N THR A 126 -15.46 31.22 18.77
CA THR A 126 -15.75 29.93 19.41
C THR A 126 -17.12 29.88 20.09
N LYS A 127 -17.79 31.03 20.26
CA LYS A 127 -19.13 31.09 20.86
C LYS A 127 -20.22 30.89 19.81
N ARG A 128 -20.02 31.41 18.59
CA ARG A 128 -20.96 31.26 17.47
C ARG A 128 -20.72 29.99 16.66
N SER A 129 -19.49 29.50 16.61
CA SER A 129 -19.14 28.27 15.87
C SER A 129 -19.88 27.05 16.42
N MET A 130 -20.29 26.15 15.52
CA MET A 130 -21.08 24.97 15.86
C MET A 130 -20.36 23.69 15.42
N MET A 131 -20.68 22.56 16.04
CA MET A 131 -20.07 21.27 15.71
C MET A 131 -21.15 20.18 15.62
N THR A 132 -20.97 19.25 14.69
CA THR A 132 -21.79 18.04 14.55
C THR A 132 -20.93 16.86 14.12
N ILE A 133 -21.41 15.64 14.36
CA ILE A 133 -20.75 14.41 13.92
C ILE A 133 -21.78 13.49 13.27
N GLY A 134 -21.39 12.80 12.21
CA GLY A 134 -22.26 11.85 11.53
C GLY A 134 -21.48 10.83 10.70
N TRP A 135 -22.18 9.81 10.23
CA TRP A 135 -21.63 8.80 9.32
C TRP A 135 -21.48 9.33 7.90
N ILE A 136 -20.43 8.89 7.21
CA ILE A 136 -20.21 9.23 5.79
C ILE A 136 -20.83 8.16 4.90
N THR A 137 -21.79 8.57 4.09
CA THR A 137 -22.20 7.84 2.90
C THR A 137 -21.61 8.53 1.68
N GLN A 138 -20.56 7.93 1.08
CA GLN A 138 -19.94 8.47 -0.13
C GLN A 138 -20.48 7.72 -1.36
N LEU A 139 -21.14 8.46 -2.25
CA LEU A 139 -21.79 7.90 -3.44
C LEU A 139 -20.99 8.16 -4.72
N ILE A 140 -20.16 9.21 -4.72
CA ILE A 140 -19.33 9.62 -5.85
C ILE A 140 -17.93 9.99 -5.31
N ASP A 141 -16.89 9.53 -6.01
CA ASP A 141 -15.49 9.90 -5.74
C ASP A 141 -14.74 10.05 -7.06
N GLY A 142 -13.94 11.11 -7.23
CA GLY A 142 -13.15 11.32 -8.46
C GLY A 142 -13.97 11.33 -9.77
N GLY A 143 -15.26 11.68 -9.72
CA GLY A 143 -16.14 11.67 -10.88
C GLY A 143 -16.73 10.30 -11.25
N VAL A 144 -16.53 9.27 -10.41
CA VAL A 144 -17.13 7.94 -10.60
C VAL A 144 -18.05 7.56 -9.43
N VAL A 145 -19.08 6.76 -9.71
CA VAL A 145 -19.98 6.21 -8.69
C VAL A 145 -19.22 5.20 -7.84
N VAL A 146 -19.36 5.30 -6.52
CA VAL A 146 -18.70 4.41 -5.54
C VAL A 146 -19.68 3.92 -4.48
N ASP A 147 -19.35 2.78 -3.87
CA ASP A 147 -20.08 2.18 -2.77
C ASP A 147 -19.37 2.48 -1.44
N GLY A 148 -19.39 3.75 -1.03
CA GLY A 148 -18.80 4.20 0.22
C GLY A 148 -17.34 4.68 0.14
N LEU A 149 -16.87 5.25 1.25
CA LEU A 149 -15.49 5.75 1.40
C LEU A 149 -14.55 4.56 1.62
N LYS A 150 -13.49 4.45 0.83
CA LYS A 150 -12.48 3.39 0.99
C LYS A 150 -11.43 3.78 2.02
N ASP A 151 -11.04 2.82 2.86
CA ASP A 151 -9.90 2.98 3.75
C ASP A 151 -8.57 2.91 2.97
N PRO A 152 -7.76 3.98 2.95
CA PRO A 152 -6.44 3.96 2.32
C PRO A 152 -5.52 2.87 2.90
N ALA A 153 -5.65 2.55 4.20
CA ALA A 153 -4.82 1.53 4.84
C ALA A 153 -5.16 0.11 4.35
N LYS A 154 -6.46 -0.23 4.22
CA LYS A 154 -6.90 -1.51 3.62
C LYS A 154 -6.41 -1.65 2.17
N SER A 155 -6.40 -0.56 1.40
CA SER A 155 -5.87 -0.57 0.03
C SER A 155 -4.39 -0.95 -0.01
N VAL A 156 -3.54 -0.32 0.82
CA VAL A 156 -2.11 -0.66 0.90
C VAL A 156 -1.90 -2.10 1.33
N ALA A 157 -2.65 -2.58 2.34
CA ALA A 157 -2.58 -3.96 2.81
C ALA A 157 -2.91 -4.96 1.69
N ALA A 158 -3.89 -4.68 0.82
CA ALA A 158 -4.22 -5.54 -0.30
C ALA A 158 -3.05 -5.71 -1.29
N TYR A 159 -2.33 -4.63 -1.61
CA TYR A 159 -1.14 -4.70 -2.47
C TYR A 159 0.01 -5.46 -1.80
N GLN A 160 0.21 -5.27 -0.49
CA GLN A 160 1.22 -6.02 0.28
C GLN A 160 0.91 -7.53 0.28
N THR A 161 -0.34 -7.90 0.52
CA THR A 161 -0.81 -9.30 0.47
C THR A 161 -0.63 -9.88 -0.93
N THR A 162 -0.99 -9.12 -1.97
CA THR A 162 -0.79 -9.56 -3.36
C THR A 162 0.68 -9.81 -3.65
N ALA A 163 1.58 -8.90 -3.25
CA ALA A 163 3.03 -9.06 -3.43
C ALA A 163 3.59 -10.28 -2.68
N LEU A 164 3.09 -10.55 -1.47
CA LEU A 164 3.46 -11.73 -0.69
C LEU A 164 3.03 -13.02 -1.40
N ILE A 165 1.79 -13.07 -1.88
CA ILE A 165 1.25 -14.23 -2.59
C ILE A 165 2.03 -14.47 -3.88
N THR A 166 2.25 -13.43 -4.71
CA THR A 166 2.97 -13.58 -5.98
C THR A 166 4.43 -13.99 -5.77
N GLY A 167 5.12 -13.43 -4.76
CA GLY A 167 6.48 -13.83 -4.41
C GLY A 167 6.59 -15.27 -3.92
N SER A 168 5.63 -15.70 -3.09
CA SER A 168 5.56 -17.09 -2.58
C SER A 168 5.26 -18.08 -3.69
N PHE A 169 4.28 -17.77 -4.54
CA PHE A 169 3.92 -18.56 -5.71
C PHE A 169 5.08 -18.69 -6.70
N LEU A 170 5.78 -17.57 -6.99
CA LEU A 170 6.97 -17.57 -7.84
C LEU A 170 8.05 -18.53 -7.31
N SER A 171 8.37 -18.46 -6.01
CA SER A 171 9.33 -19.38 -5.39
C SER A 171 8.89 -20.84 -5.51
N GLY A 172 7.62 -21.12 -5.19
CA GLY A 172 7.05 -22.47 -5.30
C GLY A 172 7.11 -23.04 -6.72
N ALA A 173 6.72 -22.24 -7.72
CA ALA A 173 6.81 -22.63 -9.13
C ALA A 173 8.25 -22.91 -9.56
N MET A 174 9.21 -22.08 -9.13
CA MET A 174 10.64 -22.32 -9.39
C MET A 174 11.15 -23.59 -8.71
N MET A 175 10.74 -23.84 -7.46
CA MET A 175 11.10 -25.05 -6.72
C MET A 175 10.56 -26.31 -7.38
N ALA A 176 9.34 -26.28 -7.91
CA ALA A 176 8.75 -27.42 -8.62
C ALA A 176 9.60 -27.85 -9.84
N LEU A 177 10.21 -26.90 -10.57
CA LEU A 177 11.11 -27.23 -11.68
C LEU A 177 12.32 -28.05 -11.19
N SER A 178 12.94 -27.63 -10.09
CA SER A 178 14.15 -28.29 -9.57
C SER A 178 13.88 -29.56 -8.78
N LEU A 179 12.74 -29.64 -8.06
CA LEU A 179 12.41 -30.75 -7.17
C LEU A 179 11.56 -31.83 -7.83
N VAL A 180 10.89 -31.52 -8.94
CA VAL A 180 10.01 -32.48 -9.64
C VAL A 180 10.46 -32.67 -11.07
N ALA A 181 10.51 -31.61 -11.89
CA ALA A 181 10.78 -31.76 -13.31
C ALA A 181 12.21 -32.28 -13.58
N VAL A 182 13.22 -31.72 -12.90
CA VAL A 182 14.62 -32.17 -13.08
C VAL A 182 14.81 -33.65 -12.70
N PRO A 183 14.39 -34.14 -11.52
CA PRO A 183 14.48 -35.57 -11.20
C PRO A 183 13.82 -36.47 -12.25
N VAL A 184 12.62 -36.10 -12.73
CA VAL A 184 11.94 -36.85 -13.80
C VAL A 184 12.82 -36.97 -15.05
N PHE A 185 13.49 -35.90 -15.48
CA PHE A 185 14.41 -35.95 -16.63
C PHE A 185 15.61 -36.84 -16.36
N LEU A 186 16.20 -36.75 -15.17
CA LEU A 186 17.39 -37.52 -14.79
C LEU A 186 17.10 -39.03 -14.74
N ASP A 187 15.92 -39.43 -14.28
CA ASP A 187 15.52 -40.84 -14.13
C ASP A 187 15.02 -41.48 -15.44
N THR A 188 14.40 -40.68 -16.32
CA THR A 188 13.72 -41.23 -17.52
C THR A 188 14.52 -41.11 -18.81
N THR A 189 15.54 -40.26 -18.83
CA THR A 189 16.28 -39.97 -20.07
C THR A 189 17.41 -40.97 -20.31
N GLN A 190 17.44 -41.53 -21.51
CA GLN A 190 18.44 -42.55 -21.89
C GLN A 190 19.65 -41.97 -22.66
N THR A 191 19.55 -40.75 -23.18
CA THR A 191 20.62 -40.14 -23.99
C THR A 191 20.95 -38.72 -23.52
N ALA A 192 22.24 -38.35 -23.56
CA ALA A 192 22.68 -37.00 -23.17
C ALA A 192 21.99 -35.90 -23.99
N GLY A 193 21.85 -36.11 -25.30
CA GLY A 193 21.20 -35.15 -26.19
C GLY A 193 19.75 -34.86 -25.82
N GLN A 194 18.96 -35.89 -25.50
CA GLN A 194 17.59 -35.70 -25.05
C GLN A 194 17.52 -34.92 -23.72
N LEU A 195 18.45 -35.16 -22.80
CA LEU A 195 18.48 -34.48 -21.50
C LEU A 195 18.73 -32.97 -21.67
N TYR A 196 19.65 -32.60 -22.57
CA TYR A 196 19.91 -31.18 -22.89
C TYR A 196 18.68 -30.50 -23.53
N ILE A 197 17.99 -31.19 -24.43
CA ILE A 197 16.77 -30.68 -25.08
C ILE A 197 15.65 -30.49 -24.04
N GLN A 198 15.42 -31.46 -23.15
CA GLN A 198 14.42 -31.35 -22.09
C GLN A 198 14.73 -30.21 -21.11
N TRP A 199 16.00 -30.08 -20.71
CA TRP A 199 16.45 -28.96 -19.88
C TRP A 199 16.20 -27.62 -20.57
N ALA A 200 16.58 -27.47 -21.85
CA ALA A 200 16.43 -26.20 -22.57
C ALA A 200 14.95 -25.82 -22.75
N ARG A 201 14.07 -26.81 -22.95
CA ARG A 201 12.62 -26.58 -22.99
C ARG A 201 12.06 -26.17 -21.64
N THR A 202 12.52 -26.78 -20.56
CA THR A 202 12.15 -26.40 -19.20
C THR A 202 12.61 -24.97 -18.88
N TYR A 203 13.85 -24.63 -19.24
CA TYR A 203 14.37 -23.27 -19.12
C TYR A 203 13.49 -22.29 -19.90
N HIS A 204 13.14 -22.60 -21.15
CA HIS A 204 12.33 -21.74 -21.99
C HIS A 204 10.97 -21.41 -21.34
N TYR A 205 10.23 -22.42 -20.89
CA TYR A 205 8.94 -22.20 -20.23
C TYR A 205 9.08 -21.45 -18.90
N GLY A 206 10.11 -21.73 -18.11
CA GLY A 206 10.40 -20.97 -16.90
C GLY A 206 10.75 -19.50 -17.19
N HIS A 207 11.51 -19.24 -18.25
CA HIS A 207 11.97 -17.91 -18.61
C HIS A 207 10.86 -17.00 -19.18
N LEU A 208 9.85 -17.59 -19.85
CA LEU A 208 8.73 -16.82 -20.43
C LEU A 208 7.91 -16.08 -19.36
N GLY A 209 7.59 -16.73 -18.24
CA GLY A 209 6.64 -16.20 -17.26
C GLY A 209 7.25 -15.74 -15.93
N LEU A 210 8.23 -16.48 -15.39
CA LEU A 210 8.70 -16.28 -14.02
C LEU A 210 9.43 -14.95 -13.78
N PRO A 211 10.27 -14.43 -14.71
CA PRO A 211 10.86 -13.10 -14.56
C PRO A 211 9.82 -11.98 -14.54
N ALA A 212 8.78 -12.05 -15.38
CA ALA A 212 7.71 -11.06 -15.42
C ALA A 212 6.95 -11.00 -14.08
N LEU A 213 6.71 -12.16 -13.46
CA LEU A 213 6.09 -12.24 -12.13
C LEU A 213 6.97 -11.63 -11.03
N SER A 214 8.30 -11.81 -11.10
CA SER A 214 9.25 -11.18 -10.17
C SER A 214 9.25 -9.67 -10.28
N VAL A 215 9.28 -9.13 -11.51
CA VAL A 215 9.20 -7.68 -11.76
C VAL A 215 7.85 -7.13 -11.28
N SER A 216 6.75 -7.84 -11.54
CA SER A 216 5.42 -7.45 -11.05
C SER A 216 5.37 -7.40 -9.52
N THR A 217 5.98 -8.39 -8.85
CA THR A 217 6.10 -8.44 -7.39
C THR A 217 6.93 -7.28 -6.85
N LEU A 218 8.05 -6.94 -7.50
CA LEU A 218 8.85 -5.75 -7.18
C LEU A 218 8.01 -4.48 -7.30
N LEU A 219 7.26 -4.30 -8.38
CA LEU A 219 6.44 -3.11 -8.60
C LEU A 219 5.37 -2.94 -7.51
N LEU A 220 4.75 -4.04 -7.06
CA LEU A 220 3.81 -4.01 -5.94
C LEU A 220 4.51 -3.54 -4.66
N TYR A 221 5.69 -4.08 -4.35
CA TYR A 221 6.49 -3.67 -3.19
C TYR A 221 6.98 -2.21 -3.28
N LEU A 222 7.34 -1.73 -4.47
CA LEU A 222 7.73 -0.34 -4.67
C LEU A 222 6.55 0.61 -4.50
N TYR A 223 5.38 0.24 -5.01
CA TYR A 223 4.15 1.01 -4.82
C TYR A 223 3.78 1.10 -3.33
N THR A 224 3.80 -0.02 -2.59
CA THR A 224 3.52 0.00 -1.15
C THR A 224 4.58 0.76 -0.36
N ALA A 225 5.86 0.63 -0.71
CA ALA A 225 6.95 1.41 -0.13
C ALA A 225 6.74 2.91 -0.34
N GLN A 226 6.39 3.33 -1.55
CA GLN A 226 6.15 4.73 -1.87
C GLN A 226 4.95 5.29 -1.10
N ARG A 227 3.83 4.55 -1.06
CA ARG A 227 2.64 4.93 -0.28
C ARG A 227 2.96 5.10 1.21
N LYS A 228 3.69 4.15 1.80
CA LYS A 228 4.13 4.23 3.20
C LYS A 228 5.08 5.40 3.45
N ARG A 229 6.02 5.64 2.53
CA ARG A 229 6.95 6.78 2.61
C ARG A 229 6.18 8.11 2.58
N THR A 230 5.21 8.26 1.69
CA THR A 230 4.37 9.47 1.62
C THR A 230 3.50 9.66 2.87
N ALA A 231 3.14 8.57 3.55
CA ALA A 231 2.38 8.60 4.80
C ALA A 231 3.27 8.76 6.06
N GLY A 232 4.60 8.90 5.91
CA GLY A 232 5.53 8.98 7.05
C GLY A 232 5.73 7.67 7.82
N ASP A 233 5.26 6.54 7.30
CA ASP A 233 5.34 5.23 7.94
C ASP A 233 6.74 4.64 7.78
N SER A 234 7.43 4.41 8.91
CA SER A 234 8.79 3.84 8.98
C SER A 234 8.96 2.47 8.32
N GLY A 235 7.86 1.74 8.11
CA GLY A 235 7.82 0.43 7.45
C GLY A 235 8.12 0.47 5.94
N TRP A 236 8.22 1.65 5.32
CA TRP A 236 8.51 1.79 3.88
C TRP A 236 9.82 1.10 3.47
N ARG A 237 10.85 1.14 4.32
CA ARG A 237 12.17 0.52 4.05
C ARG A 237 12.06 -0.99 3.92
N SER A 238 11.24 -1.62 4.78
CA SER A 238 11.05 -3.07 4.73
C SER A 238 10.40 -3.51 3.43
N GLN A 239 9.41 -2.75 2.93
CA GLN A 239 8.77 -3.04 1.65
C GLN A 239 9.74 -2.88 0.48
N LEU A 240 10.56 -1.83 0.50
CA LEU A 240 11.61 -1.64 -0.52
C LEU A 240 12.59 -2.82 -0.54
N VAL A 241 13.08 -3.24 0.63
CA VAL A 241 14.02 -4.37 0.74
C VAL A 241 13.38 -5.67 0.25
N SER A 242 12.11 -5.94 0.60
CA SER A 242 11.37 -7.12 0.10
C SER A 242 11.32 -7.18 -1.42
N GLY A 243 11.03 -6.06 -2.07
CA GLY A 243 11.03 -5.96 -3.53
C GLY A 243 12.41 -6.20 -4.14
N LEU A 244 13.44 -5.53 -3.59
CA LEU A 244 14.82 -5.68 -4.08
C LEU A 244 15.33 -7.11 -3.94
N VAL A 245 15.13 -7.74 -2.79
CA VAL A 245 15.53 -9.14 -2.56
C VAL A 245 14.82 -10.08 -3.54
N THR A 246 13.54 -9.84 -3.85
CA THR A 246 12.78 -10.65 -4.81
C THR A 246 13.41 -10.63 -6.21
N VAL A 247 13.88 -9.46 -6.68
CA VAL A 247 14.46 -9.31 -8.03
C VAL A 247 15.93 -9.71 -8.12
N LEU A 248 16.64 -9.88 -6.99
CA LEU A 248 18.05 -10.34 -6.97
C LEU A 248 18.26 -11.70 -7.64
N MET A 249 17.21 -12.50 -7.85
CA MET A 249 17.29 -13.71 -8.66
C MET A 249 17.76 -13.44 -10.11
N VAL A 250 17.52 -12.25 -10.66
CA VAL A 250 17.94 -11.87 -12.02
C VAL A 250 19.45 -11.70 -12.11
N PRO A 251 20.11 -10.81 -11.33
CA PRO A 251 21.57 -10.72 -11.34
C PRO A 251 22.23 -12.03 -10.90
N PHE A 252 21.62 -12.80 -9.98
CA PHE A 252 22.11 -14.15 -9.67
C PHE A 252 22.16 -15.05 -10.91
N THR A 253 21.14 -14.98 -11.77
CA THR A 253 21.11 -15.76 -13.02
C THR A 253 22.25 -15.34 -13.96
N TRP A 254 22.46 -14.03 -14.13
CA TRP A 254 23.49 -13.53 -15.06
C TRP A 254 24.92 -13.74 -14.56
N ILE A 255 25.14 -13.64 -13.25
CA ILE A 255 26.49 -13.73 -12.67
C ILE A 255 26.86 -15.18 -12.38
N ILE A 256 25.95 -15.95 -11.79
CA ILE A 256 26.25 -17.29 -11.26
C ILE A 256 25.86 -18.39 -12.24
N MET A 257 24.66 -18.30 -12.83
CA MET A 257 24.12 -19.40 -13.65
C MET A 257 24.50 -19.31 -15.13
N LEU A 258 24.82 -18.12 -15.63
CA LEU A 258 25.03 -17.86 -17.06
C LEU A 258 26.10 -18.77 -17.70
N PRO A 259 27.27 -19.04 -17.09
CA PRO A 259 28.25 -19.95 -17.69
C PRO A 259 27.70 -21.36 -17.92
N THR A 260 26.98 -21.90 -16.93
CA THR A 260 26.35 -23.23 -17.01
C THR A 260 25.19 -23.23 -18.01
N ASN A 261 24.37 -22.18 -18.04
CA ASN A 261 23.30 -22.02 -19.01
C ASN A 261 23.85 -22.03 -20.44
N ASN A 262 24.90 -21.24 -20.72
CA ASN A 262 25.52 -21.17 -22.05
C ASN A 262 26.11 -22.52 -22.47
N LYS A 263 26.75 -23.24 -21.54
CA LYS A 263 27.26 -24.59 -21.82
C LYS A 263 26.13 -25.56 -22.17
N LEU A 264 25.03 -25.55 -21.42
CA LEU A 264 23.88 -26.42 -21.67
C LEU A 264 23.18 -26.07 -22.99
N PHE A 265 23.05 -24.79 -23.35
CA PHE A 265 22.51 -24.39 -24.65
C PHE A 265 23.41 -24.78 -25.82
N ALA A 266 24.73 -24.70 -25.67
CA ALA A 266 25.66 -25.15 -26.70
C ALA A 266 25.60 -26.68 -26.91
N LEU A 267 25.42 -27.45 -25.85
CA LEU A 267 25.25 -28.90 -25.94
C LEU A 267 23.86 -29.28 -26.52
N GLU A 268 22.83 -28.50 -26.20
CA GLU A 268 21.50 -28.67 -26.78
C GLU A 268 21.49 -28.42 -28.30
N SER A 269 22.21 -27.39 -28.75
CA SER A 269 22.30 -27.07 -30.18
C SER A 269 23.06 -28.15 -30.96
N GLN A 270 24.14 -28.71 -30.38
CA GLN A 270 24.85 -29.86 -30.93
C GLN A 270 23.94 -31.09 -31.05
N ALA A 271 23.18 -31.40 -29.99
CA ALA A 271 22.25 -32.52 -29.96
C ALA A 271 21.17 -32.42 -31.04
N LYS A 272 20.61 -31.22 -31.26
CA LYS A 272 19.65 -30.98 -32.35
C LYS A 272 20.25 -31.10 -33.75
N ALA A 273 21.52 -30.78 -33.90
CA ALA A 273 22.23 -30.87 -35.18
C ALA A 273 22.61 -32.32 -35.56
N GLY A 274 22.27 -33.32 -34.74
CA GLY A 274 22.66 -34.71 -34.96
C GLY A 274 24.16 -34.95 -34.80
N VAL A 275 24.90 -33.97 -34.28
CA VAL A 275 26.30 -34.14 -33.88
C VAL A 275 26.27 -34.91 -32.57
N LEU A 276 27.00 -36.03 -32.47
CA LEU A 276 27.18 -36.75 -31.21
C LEU A 276 27.62 -35.74 -30.14
N PRO A 277 26.77 -35.43 -29.14
CA PRO A 277 27.12 -34.45 -28.12
C PRO A 277 28.40 -34.93 -27.44
N SER A 278 29.37 -34.05 -27.29
CA SER A 278 30.60 -34.36 -26.57
C SER A 278 30.26 -34.65 -25.11
N GLY A 279 30.21 -35.93 -24.72
CA GLY A 279 30.08 -36.35 -23.32
C GLY A 279 29.18 -37.56 -23.09
N SER A 280 29.44 -38.27 -21.99
CA SER A 280 28.60 -39.38 -21.52
C SER A 280 27.26 -38.90 -20.96
N LEU A 281 26.28 -39.81 -20.84
CA LEU A 281 25.02 -39.52 -20.13
C LEU A 281 25.27 -39.03 -18.70
N THR A 282 26.29 -39.59 -18.02
CA THR A 282 26.72 -39.20 -16.68
C THR A 282 27.13 -37.72 -16.62
N GLU A 283 27.94 -37.26 -17.57
CA GLU A 283 28.34 -35.84 -17.64
C GLU A 283 27.13 -34.90 -17.85
N ALA A 284 26.14 -35.33 -18.64
CA ALA A 284 24.92 -34.59 -18.84
C ALA A 284 24.10 -34.48 -17.53
N GLN A 285 23.97 -35.59 -16.80
CA GLN A 285 23.28 -35.65 -15.51
C GLN A 285 23.98 -34.77 -14.46
N GLU A 286 25.30 -34.81 -14.37
CA GLU A 286 26.08 -33.96 -13.46
C GLU A 286 25.87 -32.47 -13.77
N LEU A 287 25.88 -32.10 -15.06
CA LEU A 287 25.71 -30.70 -15.45
C LEU A 287 24.30 -30.18 -15.17
N VAL A 288 23.26 -30.97 -15.45
CA VAL A 288 21.87 -30.62 -15.12
C VAL A 288 21.63 -30.59 -13.61
N THR A 289 22.25 -31.50 -12.85
CA THR A 289 22.20 -31.50 -11.37
C THR A 289 22.84 -30.24 -10.80
N LYS A 290 24.04 -29.88 -11.30
CA LYS A 290 24.72 -28.63 -10.92
C LYS A 290 23.84 -27.40 -11.21
N TRP A 291 23.21 -27.37 -12.38
CA TRP A 291 22.25 -26.31 -12.72
C TRP A 291 21.08 -26.27 -11.73
N SER A 292 20.50 -27.43 -11.41
CA SER A 292 19.36 -27.53 -10.49
C SER A 292 19.69 -27.00 -9.10
N LEU A 293 20.87 -27.31 -8.56
CA LEU A 293 21.32 -26.79 -7.26
C LEU A 293 21.40 -25.25 -7.24
N MET A 294 21.97 -24.64 -8.28
CA MET A 294 21.98 -23.17 -8.38
C MET A 294 20.58 -22.60 -8.58
N HIS A 295 19.71 -23.30 -9.30
CA HIS A 295 18.33 -22.89 -9.51
C HIS A 295 17.50 -22.96 -8.21
N VAL A 296 17.75 -23.95 -7.34
CA VAL A 296 17.20 -24.01 -5.97
C VAL A 296 17.72 -22.86 -5.13
N ALA A 297 19.03 -22.55 -5.18
CA ALA A 297 19.56 -21.36 -4.50
C ALA A 297 18.84 -20.08 -4.97
N ARG A 298 18.59 -19.98 -6.28
CA ARG A 298 17.88 -18.86 -6.90
C ARG A 298 16.41 -18.75 -6.47
N SER A 299 15.70 -19.85 -6.23
CA SER A 299 14.29 -19.79 -5.81
C SER A 299 14.09 -19.29 -4.38
N PHE A 300 15.16 -19.17 -3.58
CA PHE A 300 15.07 -18.58 -2.25
C PHE A 300 14.86 -17.06 -2.27
N PHE A 301 15.29 -16.35 -3.32
CA PHE A 301 15.15 -14.89 -3.37
C PHE A 301 13.69 -14.41 -3.26
N PRO A 302 12.72 -14.93 -4.04
CA PRO A 302 11.32 -14.50 -3.90
C PRO A 302 10.67 -14.88 -2.57
N VAL A 303 11.00 -16.04 -1.97
CA VAL A 303 10.43 -16.43 -0.66
C VAL A 303 11.01 -15.61 0.48
N VAL A 304 12.31 -15.29 0.47
CA VAL A 304 12.89 -14.36 1.46
C VAL A 304 12.23 -12.99 1.33
N GLY A 305 12.03 -12.50 0.10
CA GLY A 305 11.27 -11.28 -0.15
C GLY A 305 9.86 -11.32 0.44
N ALA A 306 9.13 -12.42 0.23
CA ALA A 306 7.79 -12.65 0.78
C ALA A 306 7.76 -12.72 2.31
N ILE A 307 8.72 -13.39 2.95
CA ILE A 307 8.83 -13.46 4.41
C ILE A 307 9.04 -12.05 4.99
N LEU A 308 10.00 -11.30 4.45
CA LEU A 308 10.27 -9.91 4.87
C LEU A 308 9.03 -9.02 4.67
N GLY A 309 8.32 -9.21 3.56
CA GLY A 309 7.10 -8.46 3.24
C GLY A 309 5.97 -8.77 4.22
N GLY A 310 5.79 -10.06 4.56
CA GLY A 310 4.80 -10.55 5.51
C GLY A 310 5.06 -10.12 6.95
N MET A 311 6.32 -10.12 7.39
CA MET A 311 6.69 -9.58 8.70
C MET A 311 6.33 -8.09 8.82
N ALA A 312 6.53 -7.33 7.74
CA ALA A 312 6.15 -5.92 7.68
C ALA A 312 4.64 -5.70 7.56
N LEU A 313 3.89 -6.63 6.95
CA LEU A 313 2.43 -6.60 6.93
C LEU A 313 1.86 -6.86 8.34
N ARG A 314 2.37 -7.87 9.05
CA ARG A 314 1.92 -8.23 10.41
C ARG A 314 2.02 -7.07 11.40
N LYS A 315 3.10 -6.27 11.33
CA LYS A 315 3.26 -5.06 12.15
C LYS A 315 2.21 -3.98 11.90
N ASN A 316 1.47 -4.03 10.80
CA ASN A 316 0.42 -3.05 10.47
C ASN A 316 -0.97 -3.50 10.93
N LEU A 317 -1.15 -4.80 11.22
CA LEU A 317 -2.43 -5.37 11.64
C LEU A 317 -2.58 -5.48 13.16
N ASN A 318 -1.47 -5.34 13.89
CA ASN A 318 -1.39 -5.32 15.35
C ASN A 318 -1.19 -3.90 15.86
#